data_AF-A0AA38ITS0-F1
#
_entry.id   AF-A0AA38ITS0-F1
#
_cell.length_a   1.000
_cell.length_b   1.000
_cell.length_c   1.000
_cell.angle_alpha   90.00
_cell.angle_beta   90.00
_cell.angle_gamma   90.00
#
_symmetry.space_group_name_H-M   'P 1'
#
loop_
_entity.id
_entity.type
_entity.pdbx_description
1 polymer ?
#
loop_
_entity_poly.entity_id
_entity_poly.type
_entity_poly.pdbx_seq_one_letter_code
_entity_poly.pdbx_strand_id
1 'polypeptide(L)'
;MKYFVQVLFLIIIDGISFLVETKAGVVLQNDFAKLVRCDESFIKFTSFKFYKKSRTFAALNVTYTTFQDITSDEHVRLKVSAWQLRGNEFKKTVVDFSMGICTLYKANKFGALSLIKDSNLTGCPFPKDVYYINDMAPTSDVLPPFFPEGKWMLQLNFFNNGKVITEVQWMMTILKQL
;
A
#
# COMPACT_ATOMS: atom_id res chain seq x y z
N MET A 1 -31.21 4.49 11.47
CA MET A 1 -32.30 4.16 10.53
C MET A 1 -31.67 4.01 9.15
N LYS A 2 -31.12 2.83 8.82
CA LYS A 2 -31.77 1.73 8.07
C LYS A 2 -32.16 2.11 6.63
N TYR A 3 -31.21 1.98 5.69
CA TYR A 3 -31.27 1.60 4.26
C TYR A 3 -29.80 1.43 3.79
N PHE A 4 -29.33 0.49 2.96
CA PHE A 4 -29.84 -0.83 2.52
C PHE A 4 -31.02 -0.87 1.53
N VAL A 5 -30.73 -0.87 0.21
CA VAL A 5 -31.53 -1.47 -0.89
C VAL A 5 -30.61 -1.87 -2.07
N GLN A 6 -30.76 -3.13 -2.50
CA GLN A 6 -30.51 -3.81 -3.79
C GLN A 6 -29.33 -3.49 -4.75
N VAL A 7 -28.60 -4.58 -5.03
CA VAL A 7 -27.85 -4.87 -6.26
C VAL A 7 -28.81 -5.00 -7.47
N LEU A 8 -28.38 -4.56 -8.65
CA LEU A 8 -28.94 -5.01 -9.93
C LEU A 8 -27.81 -5.41 -10.89
N PHE A 9 -27.77 -6.69 -11.29
CA PHE A 9 -26.91 -7.18 -12.36
C PHE A 9 -27.62 -7.02 -13.71
N LEU A 10 -26.92 -6.52 -14.72
CA LEU A 10 -27.24 -6.77 -16.13
C LEU A 10 -25.96 -7.05 -16.90
N ILE A 11 -25.83 -8.28 -17.40
CA ILE A 11 -24.75 -8.72 -18.31
C ILE A 11 -25.34 -8.76 -19.72
N ILE A 12 -24.99 -7.81 -20.59
CA ILE A 12 -25.08 -7.99 -22.05
C ILE A 12 -23.88 -7.31 -22.74
N ILE A 13 -22.97 -8.16 -23.24
CA ILE A 13 -22.27 -8.08 -24.54
C ILE A 13 -21.94 -6.66 -25.07
N ASP A 14 -20.77 -6.12 -24.70
CA ASP A 14 -19.66 -5.79 -25.63
C ASP A 14 -18.59 -4.90 -24.96
N GLY A 15 -17.32 -5.33 -25.03
CA GLY A 15 -16.12 -4.48 -25.07
C GLY A 15 -15.80 -3.45 -23.96
N ILE A 16 -16.67 -3.21 -22.97
CA ILE A 16 -16.56 -2.05 -22.06
C ILE A 16 -16.06 -2.43 -20.66
N SER A 17 -15.19 -1.58 -20.13
CA SER A 17 -14.46 -1.72 -18.87
C SER A 17 -15.36 -1.97 -17.66
N PHE A 18 -15.10 -3.04 -16.91
CA PHE A 18 -15.59 -3.16 -15.53
C PHE A 18 -14.97 -2.06 -14.66
N LEU A 19 -15.76 -1.03 -14.34
CA LEU A 19 -15.45 -0.10 -13.25
C LEU A 19 -15.79 -0.80 -11.93
N VAL A 20 -14.75 -1.15 -11.17
CA VAL A 20 -14.91 -1.63 -9.80
C VAL A 20 -15.18 -0.42 -8.91
N GLU A 21 -16.46 -0.15 -8.67
CA GLU A 21 -16.92 1.02 -7.94
C GLU A 21 -16.70 0.84 -6.43
N THR A 22 -15.58 1.39 -5.95
CA THR A 22 -15.21 1.49 -4.53
C THR A 22 -15.58 2.88 -4.01
N LYS A 23 -15.71 3.02 -2.68
CA LYS A 23 -16.48 4.11 -2.03
C LYS A 23 -16.30 5.51 -2.66
N ALA A 24 -17.40 6.02 -3.22
CA ALA A 24 -17.64 7.42 -3.57
C ALA A 24 -16.59 8.06 -4.51
N GLY A 25 -16.58 7.63 -5.77
CA GLY A 25 -16.08 8.45 -6.89
C GLY A 25 -14.60 8.80 -6.88
N VAL A 26 -13.76 8.06 -6.16
CA VAL A 26 -12.29 8.23 -6.17
C VAL A 26 -11.64 7.02 -6.83
N VAL A 27 -10.97 7.26 -7.95
CA VAL A 27 -10.14 6.27 -8.65
C VAL A 27 -8.69 6.48 -8.23
N LEU A 28 -8.08 5.39 -7.74
CA LEU A 28 -6.66 5.37 -7.38
C LEU A 28 -5.85 4.67 -8.46
N GLN A 29 -5.02 5.43 -9.18
CA GLN A 29 -4.06 4.89 -10.13
C GLN A 29 -2.70 4.71 -9.45
N ASN A 30 -2.20 3.48 -9.37
CA ASN A 30 -0.84 3.21 -8.91
C ASN A 30 0.14 3.37 -10.08
N ASP A 31 1.08 4.32 -9.96
CA ASP A 31 1.98 4.70 -11.06
C ASP A 31 3.29 3.91 -11.04
N PHE A 32 3.99 3.88 -9.90
CA PHE A 32 5.12 2.97 -9.64
C PHE A 32 5.44 2.85 -8.15
N ALA A 33 6.16 1.79 -7.78
CA ALA A 33 6.84 1.66 -6.50
C ALA A 33 8.34 1.52 -6.72
N LYS A 34 9.15 2.13 -5.84
CA LYS A 34 10.61 2.08 -5.87
C LYS A 34 11.17 1.76 -4.49
N LEU A 35 12.03 0.74 -4.40
CA LEU A 35 12.90 0.53 -3.25
C LEU A 35 14.04 1.56 -3.32
N VAL A 36 14.13 2.43 -2.31
CA VAL A 36 15.08 3.55 -2.26
C VAL A 36 16.25 3.23 -1.33
N ARG A 37 15.97 2.55 -0.21
CA ARG A 37 16.96 2.14 0.78
C ARG A 37 16.61 0.76 1.30
N CYS A 38 17.62 -0.08 1.50
CA CYS A 38 17.51 -1.35 2.21
C CYS A 38 18.73 -1.54 3.10
N ASP A 39 18.54 -2.03 4.32
CA ASP A 39 19.60 -2.49 5.20
C ASP A 39 19.66 -4.02 5.11
N GLU A 40 20.52 -4.54 4.23
CA GLU A 40 20.68 -5.97 3.98
C GLU A 40 21.17 -6.78 5.19
N SER A 41 21.58 -6.12 6.29
CA SER A 41 21.84 -6.83 7.56
C SER A 41 20.58 -7.26 8.30
N PHE A 42 19.43 -6.62 8.01
CA PHE A 42 18.14 -6.88 8.66
C PHE A 42 17.16 -7.59 7.71
N ILE A 43 17.06 -7.09 6.48
CA ILE A 43 16.10 -7.54 5.47
C ILE A 43 16.74 -7.49 4.08
N LYS A 44 16.57 -8.56 3.29
CA LYS A 44 17.07 -8.64 1.91
C LYS A 44 15.93 -8.89 0.94
N PHE A 45 15.76 -8.04 -0.06
CA PHE A 45 14.78 -8.23 -1.13
C PHE A 45 15.37 -9.10 -2.25
N THR A 46 14.80 -10.28 -2.47
CA THR A 46 15.08 -11.13 -3.64
C THR A 46 14.21 -10.74 -4.83
N SER A 47 13.03 -10.17 -4.58
CA SER A 47 12.15 -9.61 -5.60
C SER A 47 11.50 -8.32 -5.11
N PHE A 48 11.52 -7.29 -5.96
CA PHE A 48 10.75 -6.06 -5.81
C PHE A 48 10.32 -5.62 -7.21
N LYS A 49 9.18 -6.14 -7.69
CA LYS A 49 8.74 -6.00 -9.08
C LYS A 49 7.39 -5.30 -9.14
N PHE A 50 7.41 -3.99 -9.38
CA PHE A 50 6.20 -3.26 -9.77
C PHE A 50 5.84 -3.59 -11.22
N TYR A 51 4.58 -3.88 -11.50
CA TYR A 51 4.15 -4.28 -12.83
C TYR A 51 2.68 -3.92 -13.11
N LYS A 52 2.37 -3.76 -14.40
CA LYS A 52 1.01 -3.52 -14.88
C LYS A 52 0.31 -4.87 -15.11
N LYS A 53 -0.75 -5.14 -14.36
CA LYS A 53 -1.52 -6.39 -14.41
C LYS A 53 -2.78 -6.28 -15.29
N SER A 54 -3.36 -5.09 -15.43
CA SER A 54 -4.42 -4.79 -16.39
C SER A 54 -4.26 -3.39 -16.98
N ARG A 55 -5.16 -2.94 -17.87
CA ARG A 55 -5.13 -1.56 -18.42
C ARG A 55 -5.14 -0.47 -17.33
N THR A 56 -5.84 -0.71 -16.22
CA THR A 56 -6.08 0.24 -15.11
C THR A 56 -5.47 -0.21 -13.78
N PHE A 57 -5.02 -1.46 -13.66
CA PHE A 57 -4.49 -2.01 -12.41
C PHE A 57 -2.99 -2.32 -12.54
N ALA A 58 -2.21 -1.75 -11.62
CA ALA A 58 -0.79 -2.04 -11.44
C ALA A 58 -0.54 -2.39 -9.96
N ALA A 59 0.40 -3.32 -9.74
CA ALA A 59 0.64 -3.94 -8.45
C ALA A 59 2.14 -4.21 -8.24
N LEU A 60 2.50 -4.52 -7.00
CA LEU A 60 3.86 -4.85 -6.60
C LEU A 60 3.91 -6.31 -6.11
N ASN A 61 4.79 -7.11 -6.72
CA ASN A 61 5.23 -8.37 -6.14
C ASN A 61 6.53 -8.12 -5.35
N VAL A 62 6.57 -8.63 -4.12
CA VAL A 62 7.70 -8.52 -3.20
C VAL A 62 8.08 -9.93 -2.74
N THR A 63 9.37 -10.21 -2.69
CA THR A 63 9.90 -11.39 -1.98
C THR A 63 11.12 -10.94 -1.20
N TYR A 64 11.13 -11.19 0.11
CA TYR A 64 12.18 -10.73 1.01
C TYR A 64 12.51 -11.78 2.08
N THR A 65 13.74 -11.78 2.56
CA THR A 65 14.18 -12.57 3.71
C THR A 65 14.41 -11.63 4.89
N THR A 66 13.86 -11.96 6.05
CA THR A 66 14.18 -11.28 7.32
C THR A 66 15.16 -12.13 8.12
N PHE A 67 16.26 -11.54 8.60
CA PHE A 67 17.30 -12.30 9.31
C PHE A 67 17.08 -12.42 10.83
N GLN A 68 16.02 -11.79 11.34
CA GLN A 68 15.64 -11.81 12.76
C GLN A 68 14.12 -11.80 12.93
N ASP A 69 13.64 -12.27 14.07
CA ASP A 69 12.22 -12.29 14.40
C ASP A 69 11.68 -10.88 14.66
N ILE A 70 10.49 -10.57 14.14
CA ILE A 70 9.74 -9.33 14.37
C ILE A 70 8.57 -9.67 15.30
N THR A 71 8.83 -9.64 16.60
CA THR A 71 7.89 -10.10 17.63
C THR A 71 6.99 -9.00 18.18
N SER A 72 7.40 -7.74 18.08
CA SER A 72 6.72 -6.58 18.66
C SER A 72 6.75 -5.35 17.76
N ASP A 73 5.94 -4.35 18.14
CA ASP A 73 5.91 -3.01 17.54
C ASP A 73 7.17 -2.17 17.80
N GLU A 74 8.07 -2.64 18.66
CA GLU A 74 9.38 -2.02 18.92
C GLU A 74 10.42 -2.49 17.89
N HIS A 75 10.31 -3.74 17.42
CA HIS A 75 11.21 -4.29 16.41
C HIS A 75 11.06 -3.61 15.05
N VAL A 76 9.82 -3.37 14.59
CA VAL A 76 9.58 -2.67 13.31
C VAL A 76 8.43 -1.67 13.42
N ARG A 77 8.73 -0.41 13.14
CA ARG A 77 7.76 0.68 13.01
C ARG A 77 7.68 1.17 11.58
N LEU A 78 6.47 1.26 11.03
CA LEU A 78 6.21 1.98 9.79
C LEU A 78 6.03 3.47 10.11
N LYS A 79 6.64 4.32 9.29
CA LYS A 79 6.28 5.73 9.13
C LYS A 79 5.91 5.96 7.66
N VAL A 80 4.73 6.53 7.42
CA VAL A 80 4.30 6.96 6.08
C VAL A 80 4.26 8.48 6.06
N SER A 81 5.00 9.09 5.13
CA SER A 81 4.97 10.53 4.86
C SER A 81 4.43 10.78 3.46
N ALA A 82 3.38 11.60 3.32
CA ALA A 82 2.80 11.91 2.01
C ALA A 82 3.36 13.22 1.45
N TRP A 83 3.76 13.18 0.19
CA TRP A 83 4.21 14.31 -0.62
C TRP A 83 3.26 14.49 -1.80
N GLN A 84 2.89 15.73 -2.12
CA GLN A 84 2.03 16.05 -3.26
C GLN A 84 2.83 16.81 -4.32
N LEU A 85 2.69 16.46 -5.59
CA LEU A 85 3.26 17.22 -6.70
C LEU A 85 2.56 18.59 -6.79
N ARG A 86 3.32 19.69 -6.72
CA ARG A 86 2.81 21.07 -6.84
C ARG A 86 3.72 21.86 -7.78
N GLY A 87 3.21 22.15 -8.98
CA GLY A 87 4.05 22.55 -10.10
C GLY A 87 4.94 21.39 -10.51
N ASN A 88 6.25 21.61 -10.55
CA ASN A 88 7.23 20.61 -11.01
C ASN A 88 7.91 19.83 -9.86
N GLU A 89 7.53 20.06 -8.60
CA GLU A 89 8.20 19.50 -7.42
C GLU A 89 7.23 18.79 -6.48
N PHE A 90 7.66 17.67 -5.89
CA PHE A 90 6.96 17.05 -4.77
C PHE A 90 7.22 17.85 -3.49
N LYS A 91 6.16 18.32 -2.85
CA LYS A 91 6.22 19.08 -1.60
C LYS A 91 5.61 18.27 -0.47
N LYS A 92 6.30 18.22 0.67
CA LYS A 92 5.86 17.45 1.83
C LYS A 92 4.54 18.02 2.34
N THR A 93 3.59 17.15 2.66
CA THR A 93 2.32 17.55 3.27
C THR A 93 2.37 17.39 4.79
N VAL A 94 1.29 17.77 5.46
CA VAL A 94 1.10 17.54 6.91
C VAL A 94 0.74 16.09 7.25
N VAL A 95 0.52 15.22 6.25
CA VAL A 95 0.17 13.81 6.48
C VAL A 95 1.44 13.00 6.75
N ASP A 96 1.77 12.90 8.03
CA ASP A 96 2.72 11.93 8.60
C ASP A 96 1.94 10.95 9.49
N PHE A 97 2.10 9.65 9.25
CA PHE A 97 1.55 8.57 10.09
C PHE A 97 2.72 7.72 10.62
N SER A 98 2.64 7.24 11.87
CA SER A 98 3.56 6.22 12.38
C SER A 98 2.87 5.23 13.31
N MET A 99 3.17 3.95 13.12
CA MET A 99 2.63 2.84 13.90
C MET A 99 3.60 1.65 13.85
N GLY A 100 3.58 0.80 14.87
CA GLY A 100 4.28 -0.48 14.80
C GLY A 100 3.62 -1.44 13.80
N ILE A 101 4.42 -2.32 13.19
CA ILE A 101 3.94 -3.20 12.12
C ILE A 101 2.93 -4.25 12.63
N CYS A 102 3.06 -4.66 13.89
CA CYS A 102 2.17 -5.64 14.53
C CYS A 102 0.80 -5.03 14.84
N THR A 103 0.76 -3.81 15.37
CA THR A 103 -0.50 -3.07 15.56
C THR A 103 -1.16 -2.77 14.22
N LEU A 104 -0.40 -2.38 13.18
CA LEU A 104 -0.94 -2.11 11.85
C LEU A 104 -1.66 -3.34 11.25
N TYR A 105 -1.04 -4.52 11.37
CA TYR A 105 -1.65 -5.78 10.95
C TYR A 105 -2.87 -6.15 11.81
N LYS A 106 -2.71 -6.23 13.14
CA LYS A 106 -3.75 -6.68 14.08
C LYS A 106 -5.00 -5.79 14.05
N ALA A 107 -4.83 -4.48 13.84
CA ALA A 107 -5.94 -3.53 13.74
C ALA A 107 -6.39 -3.26 12.29
N ASN A 108 -5.88 -4.02 11.31
CA ASN A 108 -6.15 -3.89 9.86
C ASN A 108 -6.16 -2.44 9.36
N LYS A 109 -5.19 -1.62 9.81
CA LYS A 109 -5.14 -0.20 9.46
C LYS A 109 -4.82 -0.04 7.98
N PHE A 110 -5.53 0.87 7.31
CA PHE A 110 -5.41 1.10 5.86
C PHE A 110 -5.56 -0.18 5.03
N GLY A 111 -6.43 -1.10 5.45
CA GLY A 111 -6.65 -2.36 4.74
C GLY A 111 -5.41 -3.26 4.67
N ALA A 112 -4.52 -3.20 5.66
CA ALA A 112 -3.29 -3.99 5.72
C ALA A 112 -3.48 -5.46 5.31
N LEU A 113 -4.56 -6.11 5.77
CA LEU A 113 -4.87 -7.50 5.43
C LEU A 113 -5.22 -7.69 3.95
N SER A 114 -5.89 -6.71 3.32
CA SER A 114 -6.19 -6.74 1.87
C SER A 114 -4.95 -6.51 1.01
N LEU A 115 -3.99 -5.71 1.48
CA LEU A 115 -2.72 -5.47 0.80
C LEU A 115 -1.85 -6.73 0.72
N ILE A 116 -1.95 -7.61 1.72
CA ILE A 116 -1.14 -8.84 1.81
C ILE A 116 -1.97 -10.13 1.69
N LYS A 117 -3.16 -10.05 1.08
CA LYS A 117 -4.09 -11.19 0.90
C LYS A 117 -3.48 -12.40 0.17
N ASP A 118 -2.49 -12.16 -0.69
CA ASP A 118 -1.72 -13.18 -1.41
C ASP A 118 -0.28 -13.12 -0.88
N SER A 119 -0.08 -13.71 0.30
CA SER A 119 1.20 -13.78 1.01
C SER A 119 1.26 -15.02 1.90
N ASN A 120 2.46 -15.38 2.35
CA ASN A 120 2.65 -16.33 3.45
C ASN A 120 2.68 -15.65 4.84
N LEU A 121 2.27 -14.38 4.95
CA LEU A 121 2.25 -13.64 6.23
C LEU A 121 0.98 -13.97 7.04
N THR A 122 1.10 -14.91 7.98
CA THR A 122 0.02 -15.35 8.88
C THR A 122 -0.31 -14.33 10.00
N GLY A 123 0.43 -13.23 10.07
CA GLY A 123 0.28 -12.17 11.08
C GLY A 123 1.37 -12.16 12.14
N CYS A 124 1.47 -11.06 12.89
CA CYS A 124 2.53 -10.87 13.89
C CYS A 124 2.35 -11.78 15.13
N PRO A 125 3.40 -12.46 15.62
CA PRO A 125 4.83 -12.26 15.30
C PRO A 125 5.24 -12.81 13.94
N PHE A 126 6.21 -12.15 13.28
CA PHE A 126 6.81 -12.63 12.03
C PHE A 126 8.18 -13.25 12.34
N PRO A 127 8.34 -14.59 12.33
CA PRO A 127 9.64 -15.23 12.51
C PRO A 127 10.64 -14.84 11.42
N LYS A 128 11.93 -15.09 11.63
CA LYS A 128 12.93 -15.03 10.57
C LYS A 128 12.60 -16.06 9.47
N ASP A 129 12.18 -15.60 8.30
CA ASP A 129 11.88 -16.47 7.16
C ASP A 129 11.97 -15.72 5.82
N VAL A 130 11.71 -16.42 4.72
CA VAL A 130 11.43 -15.88 3.39
C VAL A 130 9.94 -15.61 3.27
N TYR A 131 9.60 -14.33 3.08
CA TYR A 131 8.24 -13.88 2.85
C TYR A 131 8.02 -13.46 1.40
N TYR A 132 6.84 -13.75 0.88
CA TYR A 132 6.35 -13.18 -0.37
C TYR A 132 5.05 -12.42 -0.16
N ILE A 133 4.84 -11.38 -0.95
CA ILE A 133 3.57 -10.68 -1.09
C ILE A 133 3.37 -10.45 -2.58
N ASN A 134 2.32 -11.04 -3.16
CA ASN A 134 1.96 -10.85 -4.55
C ASN A 134 0.80 -9.86 -4.67
N ASP A 135 0.70 -9.21 -5.82
CA ASP A 135 -0.43 -8.36 -6.20
C ASP A 135 -0.76 -7.23 -5.20
N MET A 136 0.22 -6.79 -4.41
CA MET A 136 0.02 -5.70 -3.47
C MET A 136 -0.26 -4.41 -4.23
N ALA A 137 -1.45 -3.84 -4.03
CA ALA A 137 -1.86 -2.59 -4.61
C ALA A 137 -2.87 -1.89 -3.68
N PRO A 138 -2.59 -0.67 -3.21
CA PRO A 138 -3.59 0.16 -2.55
C PRO A 138 -4.79 0.41 -3.47
N THR A 139 -6.00 0.34 -2.91
CA THR A 139 -7.26 0.79 -3.52
C THR A 139 -7.72 2.09 -2.87
N SER A 140 -8.70 2.79 -3.44
CA SER A 140 -9.20 4.04 -2.85
C SER A 140 -9.82 3.87 -1.46
N ASP A 141 -10.29 2.67 -1.10
CA ASP A 141 -10.83 2.35 0.24
C ASP A 141 -9.84 2.53 1.39
N VAL A 142 -8.52 2.48 1.11
CA VAL A 142 -7.48 2.65 2.13
C VAL A 142 -7.06 4.11 2.33
N LEU A 143 -7.47 5.01 1.43
CA LEU A 143 -7.16 6.43 1.51
C LEU A 143 -8.16 7.16 2.42
N PRO A 144 -7.69 8.08 3.29
CA PRO A 144 -8.58 8.98 3.99
C PRO A 144 -9.35 9.88 3.00
N PRO A 145 -10.65 10.14 3.22
CA PRO A 145 -11.53 10.81 2.25
C PRO A 145 -11.17 12.28 1.97
N PHE A 146 -10.24 12.85 2.72
CA PHE A 146 -9.78 14.23 2.57
C PHE A 146 -8.56 14.39 1.64
N PHE A 147 -8.02 13.31 1.05
CA PHE A 147 -6.91 13.42 0.10
C PHE A 147 -7.38 14.11 -1.20
N PRO A 148 -6.85 15.30 -1.55
CA PRO A 148 -7.20 15.94 -2.81
C PRO A 148 -6.57 15.22 -4.01
N GLU A 149 -7.15 15.48 -5.18
CA GLU A 149 -6.69 14.97 -6.46
C GLU A 149 -5.25 15.38 -6.81
N GLY A 150 -4.69 14.68 -7.79
CA GLY A 150 -3.37 14.93 -8.33
C GLY A 150 -2.38 13.81 -8.04
N LYS A 151 -1.09 14.11 -8.24
CA LYS A 151 0.00 13.15 -8.08
C LYS A 151 0.59 13.18 -6.68
N TRP A 152 0.76 12.00 -6.11
CA TRP A 152 1.21 11.77 -4.75
C TRP A 152 2.38 10.80 -4.72
N MET A 153 3.29 11.03 -3.78
CA MET A 153 4.35 10.09 -3.41
C MET A 153 4.21 9.81 -1.91
N LEU A 154 3.91 8.57 -1.57
CA LEU A 154 4.05 8.08 -0.20
C LEU A 154 5.47 7.58 0.00
N GLN A 155 6.15 8.09 1.02
CA GLN A 155 7.44 7.57 1.48
C GLN A 155 7.19 6.67 2.69
N LEU A 156 7.30 5.36 2.48
CA LEU A 156 7.12 4.31 3.49
C LEU A 156 8.49 3.96 4.06
N ASN A 157 8.76 4.44 5.28
CA ASN A 157 9.98 4.18 6.01
C ASN A 157 9.73 3.14 7.10
N PHE A 158 10.43 2.01 7.04
CA PHE A 158 10.45 1.00 8.09
C PHE A 158 11.66 1.25 8.98
N PHE A 159 11.41 1.31 10.29
CA PHE A 159 12.42 1.59 11.31
C PHE A 159 12.57 0.39 12.25
N ASN A 160 13.82 -0.02 12.51
CA ASN A 160 14.19 -0.85 13.66
C ASN A 160 15.03 0.01 14.61
N ASN A 161 14.68 0.05 15.90
CA ASN A 161 15.44 0.78 16.93
C ASN A 161 15.82 2.23 16.54
N GLY A 162 14.92 2.95 15.86
CA GLY A 162 15.13 4.32 15.38
C GLY A 162 15.96 4.47 14.08
N LYS A 163 16.55 3.39 13.56
CA LYS A 163 17.28 3.36 12.27
C LYS A 163 16.35 2.96 11.12
N VAL A 164 16.39 3.69 10.00
CA VAL A 164 15.68 3.27 8.76
C VAL A 164 16.36 2.01 8.19
N ILE A 165 15.61 0.91 8.19
CA ILE A 165 16.00 -0.39 7.59
C ILE A 165 15.46 -0.57 6.17
N THR A 166 14.38 0.11 5.80
CA THR A 166 13.83 0.07 4.44
C THR A 166 13.12 1.39 4.13
N GLU A 167 13.37 1.96 2.96
CA GLU A 167 12.55 3.04 2.39
C GLU A 167 11.97 2.58 1.05
N VAL A 168 10.64 2.65 0.93
CA VAL A 168 9.91 2.49 -0.32
C VAL A 168 9.19 3.78 -0.66
N GLN A 169 9.34 4.26 -1.90
CA GLN A 169 8.54 5.34 -2.45
C GLN A 169 7.45 4.75 -3.35
N TRP A 170 6.19 5.04 -3.03
CA TRP A 170 5.02 4.63 -3.80
C TRP A 170 4.39 5.85 -4.44
N MET A 171 4.42 5.94 -5.77
CA MET A 171 3.75 7.01 -6.52
C MET A 171 2.38 6.56 -7.00
N MET A 172 1.42 7.46 -6.85
CA MET A 172 0.02 7.25 -7.21
C MET A 172 -0.60 8.56 -7.71
N THR A 173 -1.61 8.44 -8.57
CA THR A 173 -2.45 9.54 -9.01
C THR A 173 -3.87 9.31 -8.48
N ILE A 174 -4.39 10.31 -7.77
CA ILE A 174 -5.77 10.34 -7.26
C ILE A 174 -6.61 11.14 -8.25
N LEU A 175 -7.66 10.52 -8.79
CA LEU A 175 -8.61 11.10 -9.72
C LEU A 175 -10.01 11.03 -9.10
N LYS A 176 -10.80 12.11 -9.20
CA LYS A 176 -12.24 12.00 -8.94
C LYS A 176 -12.98 11.68 -10.25
N GLN A 177 -13.96 10.81 -10.13
CA GLN A 177 -15.03 10.68 -11.12
C GLN A 177 -16.05 11.79 -10.84
N LEU A 178 -16.36 12.55 -11.90
CA LEU A 178 -17.39 13.60 -11.94
C LEU A 178 -18.76 12.97 -12.24
#